data_AF-A0A954XHC9-F1
#
_entry.id   AF-A0A954XHC9-F1
#
_cell.length_a   1.000
_cell.length_b   1.000
_cell.length_c   1.000
_cell.angle_alpha   90.00
_cell.angle_beta   90.00
_cell.angle_gamma   90.00
#
_symmetry.space_group_name_H-M   'P 1'
#
loop_
_entity.id
_entity.type
_entity.pdbx_description
1 polymer ?
#
loop_
_entity_poly.entity_id
_entity_poly.type
_entity_poly.pdbx_seq_one_letter_code
_entity_poly.pdbx_strand_id
1 'polypeptide(L)'
;MISKTPVGFDPYRMWLEIKTPRRPPNPYELLMIEPGEVPPSEVEAAAARQRRSLSRFRSNGDANLLQSLGNEIDRARETLLNRDSKAQLDSTLRAEGVSVGRTNGNGHGRASHPSGPSSANACLSCGAGNEEFSKFCASCGSPLFRRCPQCEKENTLSVRFCVGCGHNLAAMDADRVQRIQEAIEQGWKLHDAFELTKAIAFVRAVEGAGDPLLKSPYSEAMRLAEQWTSELEQWKARDGVAVQRSAMLIETHRYAEVAAVADEIPEPLRSAELKR
;
A
#
# COMPACT_ATOMS: atom_id res chain seq x y z
N MET A 1 -23.17 -6.70 -13.21
CA MET A 1 -22.06 -7.62 -12.89
C MET A 1 -20.90 -6.77 -12.42
N ILE A 2 -20.78 -6.62 -11.10
CA ILE A 2 -19.81 -5.74 -10.44
C ILE A 2 -18.54 -6.57 -10.25
N SER A 3 -17.39 -6.07 -10.71
CA SER A 3 -16.10 -6.76 -10.61
C SER A 3 -15.81 -7.10 -9.14
N LYS A 4 -15.66 -8.39 -8.84
CA LYS A 4 -15.28 -8.95 -7.53
C LYS A 4 -13.79 -8.73 -7.23
N THR A 5 -13.32 -7.49 -7.34
CA THR A 5 -12.00 -7.14 -6.81
C THR A 5 -12.23 -6.48 -5.46
N PRO A 6 -11.88 -7.11 -4.33
CA PRO A 6 -12.00 -6.48 -3.02
C PRO A 6 -11.26 -5.14 -3.03
N VAL A 7 -11.86 -4.11 -2.44
CA VAL A 7 -11.21 -2.80 -2.30
C VAL A 7 -9.90 -3.00 -1.50
N GLY A 8 -8.75 -2.68 -2.10
CA GLY A 8 -7.43 -2.89 -1.50
C GLY A 8 -6.71 -4.20 -1.89
N PHE A 9 -7.36 -5.08 -2.66
CA PHE A 9 -6.70 -6.26 -3.22
C PHE A 9 -5.84 -5.87 -4.43
N ASP A 10 -4.52 -5.89 -4.25
CA ASP A 10 -3.54 -5.65 -5.31
C ASP A 10 -2.84 -6.97 -5.70
N PRO A 11 -3.24 -7.60 -6.81
CA PRO A 11 -2.68 -8.89 -7.20
C PRO A 11 -1.18 -8.81 -7.54
N TYR A 12 -0.68 -7.66 -7.99
CA TYR A 12 0.74 -7.48 -8.30
C TYR A 12 1.57 -7.56 -7.02
N ARG A 13 1.11 -6.92 -5.94
CA ARG A 13 1.79 -6.94 -4.64
C ARG A 13 1.63 -8.29 -3.93
N MET A 14 0.43 -8.85 -3.95
CA MET A 14 0.09 -10.04 -3.16
C MET A 14 0.55 -11.35 -3.80
N TRP A 15 0.53 -11.47 -5.13
CA TRP A 15 0.83 -12.72 -5.82
C TRP A 15 2.15 -12.70 -6.58
N LEU A 16 2.56 -11.53 -7.09
CA LEU A 16 3.80 -11.36 -7.85
C LEU A 16 4.90 -10.62 -7.07
N GLU A 17 4.60 -10.21 -5.84
CA GLU A 17 5.53 -9.51 -4.91
C GLU A 17 6.10 -8.20 -5.48
N ILE A 18 5.40 -7.58 -6.43
CA ILE A 18 5.82 -6.36 -7.10
C ILE A 18 5.56 -5.16 -6.20
N LYS A 19 6.64 -4.46 -5.83
CA LYS A 19 6.62 -3.33 -4.88
C LYS A 19 6.49 -1.95 -5.54
N THR A 20 6.64 -1.84 -6.87
CA THR A 20 6.43 -0.56 -7.55
C THR A 20 4.99 -0.09 -7.30
N PRO A 21 4.74 1.21 -7.07
CA PRO A 21 3.38 1.74 -6.94
C PRO A 21 2.66 1.91 -8.29
N ARG A 22 3.37 1.82 -9.42
CA ARG A 22 2.79 2.00 -10.77
C ARG A 22 1.80 0.88 -11.10
N ARG A 23 0.58 1.23 -11.53
CA ARG A 23 -0.45 0.26 -11.94
C ARG A 23 -1.00 0.58 -13.33
N PRO A 24 -0.92 -0.33 -14.32
CA PRO A 24 -0.16 -1.58 -14.27
C PRO A 24 1.37 -1.32 -14.23
N PRO A 25 2.18 -2.23 -13.64
CA PRO A 25 3.64 -2.15 -13.74
C PRO A 25 4.10 -2.16 -15.19
N ASN A 26 5.22 -1.49 -15.50
CA ASN A 26 5.81 -1.59 -16.83
C ASN A 26 6.41 -3.01 -17.06
N PRO A 27 6.73 -3.40 -18.30
CA PRO A 27 7.25 -4.75 -18.59
C PRO A 27 8.49 -5.17 -17.79
N TYR A 28 9.44 -4.26 -17.53
CA TYR A 28 10.63 -4.55 -16.71
C TYR A 28 10.24 -4.78 -15.24
N GLU A 29 9.37 -3.92 -14.70
CA GLU A 29 8.86 -4.04 -13.33
C GLU A 29 8.03 -5.32 -13.14
N LEU A 30 7.18 -5.67 -14.10
CA LEU A 30 6.33 -6.86 -14.06
C LEU A 30 7.16 -8.14 -14.03
N LEU A 31 8.24 -8.18 -14.81
CA LEU A 31 9.16 -9.32 -14.86
C LEU A 31 10.26 -9.25 -13.79
N MET A 32 10.33 -8.17 -13.01
CA MET A 32 11.35 -7.92 -11.98
C MET A 32 12.77 -8.04 -12.52
N ILE A 33 13.03 -7.36 -13.63
CA ILE A 33 14.35 -7.25 -14.26
C ILE A 33 14.69 -5.78 -14.49
N GLU A 34 15.98 -5.44 -14.44
CA GLU A 34 16.44 -4.05 -14.60
C GLU A 34 16.31 -3.57 -16.06
N PRO A 35 15.87 -2.33 -16.30
CA PRO A 35 15.79 -1.77 -17.65
C PRO A 35 17.16 -1.70 -18.34
N GLY A 36 17.22 -2.18 -19.59
CA GLY A 36 18.41 -2.09 -20.41
C GLY A 36 18.60 -3.26 -21.36
N GLU A 37 19.86 -3.56 -21.67
CA GLU A 37 20.21 -4.68 -22.53
C GLU A 37 20.15 -6.00 -21.75
N VAL A 38 18.95 -6.57 -21.69
CA VAL A 38 18.66 -7.87 -21.06
C VAL A 38 18.71 -8.97 -22.12
N PRO A 39 19.44 -10.08 -21.91
CA PRO A 39 19.48 -11.19 -22.86
C PRO A 39 18.11 -11.88 -22.95
N PRO A 40 17.69 -12.36 -24.14
CA PRO A 40 16.39 -13.03 -24.33
C PRO A 40 16.12 -14.18 -23.35
N SER A 41 17.14 -14.98 -23.03
CA SER A 41 17.04 -16.09 -22.08
C SER A 41 16.68 -15.63 -20.65
N GLU A 42 17.13 -14.45 -20.23
CA GLU A 42 16.80 -13.89 -18.92
C GLU A 42 15.37 -13.35 -18.89
N VAL A 43 14.91 -12.71 -19.97
CA VAL A 43 13.50 -12.30 -20.13
C VAL A 43 12.56 -13.50 -20.06
N GLU A 44 12.90 -14.59 -20.75
CA GLU A 44 12.13 -15.83 -20.71
C GLU A 44 12.12 -16.47 -19.32
N ALA A 45 13.27 -16.54 -18.66
CA ALA A 45 13.38 -17.07 -17.31
C ALA A 45 12.56 -16.23 -16.30
N ALA A 46 12.57 -14.91 -16.45
CA ALA A 46 11.80 -13.99 -15.61
C ALA A 46 10.29 -14.15 -15.79
N ALA A 47 9.81 -14.18 -17.04
CA ALA A 47 8.41 -14.45 -17.35
C ALA A 47 7.94 -15.81 -16.81
N ALA A 48 8.77 -16.85 -16.95
CA ALA A 48 8.47 -18.17 -16.41
C ALA A 48 8.41 -18.18 -14.87
N ARG A 49 9.25 -17.39 -14.18
CA ARG A 49 9.16 -17.23 -12.71
C ARG A 49 7.82 -16.62 -12.30
N GLN A 50 7.40 -15.54 -12.97
CA GLN A 50 6.11 -14.89 -12.66
C GLN A 50 4.91 -15.77 -12.95
N ARG A 51 4.89 -16.47 -14.10
CA ARG A 51 3.87 -17.49 -14.42
C ARG A 51 3.78 -18.57 -13.32
N ARG A 52 4.91 -19.06 -12.82
CA ARG A 52 4.93 -20.04 -11.72
C ARG A 52 4.38 -19.45 -10.43
N SER A 53 4.73 -18.20 -10.07
CA SER A 53 4.18 -17.56 -8.87
C SER A 53 2.66 -17.46 -8.95
N LEU A 54 2.15 -16.94 -10.08
CA LEU A 54 0.71 -16.80 -10.32
C LEU A 54 -0.02 -18.15 -10.27
N SER A 55 0.61 -19.22 -10.78
CA SER A 55 0.01 -20.56 -10.82
C SER A 55 -0.31 -21.14 -9.44
N ARG A 56 0.37 -20.68 -8.37
CA ARG A 56 0.14 -21.11 -6.98
C ARG A 56 -1.26 -20.75 -6.47
N PHE A 57 -1.89 -19.76 -7.08
CA PHE A 57 -3.19 -19.24 -6.67
C PHE A 57 -4.35 -19.79 -7.52
N ARG A 58 -4.10 -20.71 -8.46
CA ARG A 58 -5.13 -21.25 -9.37
C ARG A 58 -6.33 -21.89 -8.67
N SER A 59 -6.13 -22.48 -7.50
CA SER A 59 -7.18 -23.14 -6.71
C SER A 59 -7.99 -22.17 -5.83
N ASN A 60 -7.45 -20.99 -5.53
CA ASN A 60 -8.00 -20.07 -4.52
C ASN A 60 -8.31 -18.65 -5.05
N GLY A 61 -7.91 -18.32 -6.29
CA GLY A 61 -8.10 -17.01 -6.91
C GLY A 61 -9.21 -17.00 -7.97
N ASP A 62 -9.69 -15.80 -8.31
CA ASP A 62 -10.62 -15.61 -9.44
C ASP A 62 -9.94 -16.02 -10.76
N ALA A 63 -10.53 -17.00 -11.45
CA ALA A 63 -9.98 -17.56 -12.69
C ALA A 63 -9.82 -16.53 -13.81
N ASN A 64 -10.74 -15.55 -13.91
CA ASN A 64 -10.66 -14.51 -14.94
C ASN A 64 -9.51 -13.54 -14.64
N LEU A 65 -9.34 -13.19 -13.36
CA LEU A 65 -8.25 -12.30 -12.93
C LEU A 65 -6.88 -12.97 -13.12
N LEU A 66 -6.75 -14.24 -12.74
CA LEU A 66 -5.54 -15.04 -12.95
C LEU A 66 -5.20 -15.14 -14.45
N GLN A 67 -6.21 -15.35 -15.31
CA GLN A 67 -6.00 -15.38 -16.76
C GLN A 67 -5.54 -14.02 -17.29
N SER A 68 -6.14 -12.92 -16.83
CA SER A 68 -5.74 -11.56 -17.21
C SER A 68 -4.28 -11.29 -16.87
N LEU A 69 -3.86 -11.57 -15.64
CA LEU A 69 -2.48 -11.37 -15.18
C LEU A 69 -1.50 -12.26 -15.93
N GLY A 70 -1.89 -13.50 -16.26
CA GLY A 70 -1.11 -14.38 -17.11
C GLY A 70 -0.84 -13.78 -18.50
N ASN A 71 -1.89 -13.24 -19.13
CA ASN A 71 -1.79 -12.58 -20.43
C ASN A 71 -0.91 -11.32 -20.37
N GLU A 72 -0.94 -10.58 -19.26
CA GLU A 72 -0.08 -9.41 -19.06
C GLU A 72 1.40 -9.78 -18.96
N ILE A 73 1.73 -10.85 -18.23
CA ILE A 73 3.09 -11.39 -18.16
C ILE A 73 3.58 -11.80 -19.56
N ASP A 74 2.71 -12.39 -20.37
CA ASP A 74 3.04 -12.81 -21.74
C ASP A 74 3.32 -11.62 -22.66
N ARG A 75 2.47 -10.60 -22.61
CA ARG A 75 2.66 -9.36 -23.37
C ARG A 75 3.94 -8.64 -22.95
N ALA A 76 4.28 -8.63 -21.66
CA ALA A 76 5.54 -8.06 -21.19
C ALA A 76 6.75 -8.82 -21.74
N ARG A 77 6.70 -10.16 -21.73
CA ARG A 77 7.71 -11.01 -22.38
C ARG A 77 7.84 -10.67 -23.86
N GLU A 78 6.73 -10.65 -24.60
CA GLU A 78 6.72 -10.35 -26.04
C GLU A 78 7.30 -8.96 -26.33
N THR A 79 6.93 -7.96 -25.53
CA THR A 79 7.41 -6.58 -25.66
C THR A 79 8.93 -6.51 -25.50
N LEU A 80 9.49 -7.21 -24.51
CA LEU A 80 10.93 -7.18 -24.22
C LEU A 80 11.75 -8.08 -25.16
N LEU A 81 11.13 -9.11 -25.75
CA LEU A 81 11.77 -9.95 -26.78
C LEU A 81 11.70 -9.32 -28.18
N ASN A 82 10.74 -8.44 -28.44
CA ASN A 82 10.65 -7.70 -29.70
C ASN A 82 11.53 -6.45 -29.65
N ARG A 83 12.49 -6.34 -30.58
CA ARG A 83 13.45 -5.23 -30.63
C ARG A 83 12.79 -3.86 -30.75
N ASP A 84 11.79 -3.70 -31.61
CA ASP A 84 11.15 -2.42 -31.88
C ASP A 84 10.24 -2.00 -30.72
N SER A 85 9.44 -2.93 -30.20
CA SER A 85 8.59 -2.69 -29.03
C SER A 85 9.40 -2.37 -27.79
N LYS A 86 10.52 -3.08 -27.56
CA LYS A 86 11.47 -2.77 -26.47
C LYS A 86 12.08 -1.39 -26.64
N ALA A 87 12.54 -1.03 -27.85
CA ALA A 87 13.13 0.28 -28.11
C ALA A 87 12.13 1.43 -27.87
N GLN A 88 10.87 1.24 -28.25
CA GLN A 88 9.80 2.19 -27.97
C GLN A 88 9.55 2.33 -26.46
N LEU A 89 9.42 1.21 -25.75
CA LEU A 89 9.29 1.19 -24.29
C LEU A 89 10.46 1.93 -23.62
N ASP A 90 11.70 1.61 -23.99
CA ASP A 90 12.90 2.23 -23.44
C ASP A 90 12.92 3.75 -23.70
N SER A 91 12.42 4.19 -24.86
CA SER A 91 12.31 5.62 -25.18
C SER A 91 11.30 6.35 -24.29
N THR A 92 10.14 5.71 -24.03
CA THR A 92 9.13 6.24 -23.11
C THR A 92 9.67 6.31 -21.69
N LEU A 93 10.32 5.25 -21.22
CA LEU A 93 10.91 5.20 -19.89
C LEU A 93 12.01 6.26 -19.70
N ARG A 94 12.86 6.49 -20.71
CA ARG A 94 13.83 7.59 -20.68
C ARG A 94 13.16 8.96 -20.61
N ALA A 95 12.07 9.18 -21.34
CA ALA A 95 11.30 10.42 -21.27
C ALA A 95 10.63 10.62 -19.89
N GLU A 96 10.24 9.52 -19.23
CA GLU A 96 9.72 9.50 -17.86
C GLU A 96 10.84 9.58 -16.79
N GLY A 97 12.11 9.70 -17.18
CA GLY A 97 13.25 9.83 -16.26
C GLY A 97 13.78 8.52 -15.68
N VAL A 98 13.32 7.37 -16.17
CA VAL A 98 13.83 6.05 -15.78
C VAL A 98 15.13 5.74 -16.54
N SER A 99 16.19 5.37 -15.81
CA SER A 99 17.48 5.03 -16.42
C SER A 99 17.44 3.66 -17.11
N VAL A 100 17.74 3.63 -18.40
CA VAL A 100 17.84 2.41 -19.22
C VAL A 100 19.25 2.40 -19.86
N GLY A 101 20.15 1.48 -19.49
CA GLY A 101 21.59 1.51 -19.84
C GLY A 101 21.90 1.51 -21.36
N ARG A 102 23.03 2.01 -21.91
CA ARG A 102 24.31 2.55 -21.37
C ARG A 102 24.60 3.99 -21.84
N THR A 103 25.33 4.68 -20.96
CA THR A 103 26.17 5.87 -21.15
C THR A 103 27.38 5.62 -22.06
N ASN A 104 27.77 6.62 -22.86
CA ASN A 104 29.15 6.84 -23.35
C ASN A 104 29.32 8.26 -23.91
N GLY A 105 30.02 9.12 -23.16
CA GLY A 105 30.44 10.46 -23.58
C GLY A 105 31.74 10.80 -22.86
N ASN A 106 32.85 10.36 -23.44
CA ASN A 106 34.20 10.65 -22.99
C ASN A 106 34.51 12.12 -23.33
N GLY A 107 34.65 12.97 -22.32
CA GLY A 107 35.00 14.38 -22.46
C GLY A 107 35.80 14.84 -21.26
N HIS A 108 37.13 14.84 -21.40
CA HIS A 108 38.04 15.45 -20.43
C HIS A 108 37.80 16.96 -20.39
N GLY A 109 36.97 17.40 -19.44
CA GLY A 109 36.75 18.80 -19.09
C GLY A 109 36.95 18.96 -17.58
N ARG A 110 37.87 19.85 -17.23
CA ARG A 110 38.29 20.31 -15.89
C ARG A 110 37.26 20.12 -14.77
N ALA A 111 37.77 19.64 -13.62
CA ALA A 111 37.06 19.49 -12.36
C ALA A 111 36.30 20.76 -11.95
N SER A 112 34.99 20.71 -12.15
CA SER A 112 34.01 21.48 -11.41
C SER A 112 33.16 20.44 -10.68
N HIS A 113 33.13 20.47 -9.36
CA HIS A 113 32.24 19.64 -8.56
C HIS A 113 30.80 19.75 -9.08
N PRO A 114 30.06 18.64 -9.30
CA PRO A 114 28.65 18.73 -9.65
C PRO A 114 27.87 18.96 -8.36
N SER A 115 27.55 20.21 -8.07
CA SER A 115 26.41 20.61 -7.24
C SER A 115 25.13 20.36 -8.04
N GLY A 116 24.77 19.08 -8.18
CA GLY A 116 23.48 18.62 -8.71
C GLY A 116 22.78 17.76 -7.66
N PRO A 117 21.43 17.75 -7.61
CA PRO A 117 20.69 16.96 -6.64
C PRO A 117 21.02 15.48 -6.79
N SER A 118 21.56 14.89 -5.73
CA SER A 118 21.92 13.48 -5.69
C SER A 118 20.67 12.64 -5.46
N SER A 119 20.52 11.52 -6.17
CA SER A 119 19.51 10.49 -5.86
C SER A 119 19.69 9.91 -4.46
N ALA A 120 20.85 10.10 -3.83
CA ALA A 120 21.13 9.73 -2.45
C ALA A 120 20.35 10.55 -1.40
N ASN A 121 19.70 11.66 -1.77
CA ASN A 121 18.81 12.41 -0.88
C ASN A 121 17.43 12.69 -1.51
N ALA A 122 16.84 11.66 -2.13
CA ALA A 122 15.49 11.72 -2.68
C ALA A 122 14.44 11.86 -1.56
N CYS A 123 13.48 12.76 -1.77
CA CYS A 123 12.38 12.98 -0.83
C CYS A 123 11.42 11.79 -0.85
N LEU A 124 11.10 11.22 0.32
CA LEU A 124 10.16 10.10 0.44
C LEU A 124 8.69 10.52 0.27
N SER A 125 8.39 11.82 0.35
CA SER A 125 7.04 12.34 0.14
C SER A 125 6.71 12.59 -1.34
N CYS A 126 7.66 13.08 -2.14
CA CYS A 126 7.41 13.50 -3.53
C CYS A 126 8.40 12.96 -4.57
N GLY A 127 9.47 12.27 -4.15
CA GLY A 127 10.48 11.71 -5.05
C GLY A 127 11.55 12.69 -5.56
N ALA A 128 11.43 13.99 -5.30
CA ALA A 128 12.42 14.98 -5.76
C ALA A 128 13.81 14.72 -5.16
N GLY A 129 14.85 14.74 -5.99
CA GLY A 129 16.25 14.72 -5.53
C GLY A 129 16.62 16.03 -4.84
N ASN A 130 17.45 15.95 -3.80
CA ASN A 130 17.91 17.12 -3.04
C ASN A 130 19.44 17.10 -2.89
N GLU A 131 20.01 18.21 -2.43
CA GLU A 131 21.43 18.24 -2.07
C GLU A 131 21.68 17.36 -0.84
N GLU A 132 22.90 16.85 -0.70
CA GLU A 132 23.28 15.86 0.31
C GLU A 132 22.91 16.28 1.75
N PHE A 133 22.96 17.57 2.05
CA PHE A 133 22.73 18.11 3.40
C PHE A 133 21.44 18.93 3.54
N SER A 134 20.55 18.91 2.54
CA SER A 134 19.27 19.63 2.61
C SER A 134 18.41 19.11 3.77
N LYS A 135 18.01 19.99 4.71
CA LYS A 135 17.13 19.65 5.85
C LYS A 135 15.69 19.36 5.47
N PHE A 136 15.22 20.02 4.42
CA PHE A 136 13.87 19.91 3.89
C PHE A 136 13.93 19.76 2.37
N CYS A 137 12.92 19.11 1.81
CA CYS A 137 12.78 18.97 0.37
C CYS A 137 12.50 20.33 -0.27
N ALA A 138 13.27 20.70 -1.29
CA ALA A 138 13.09 21.96 -2.01
C ALA A 138 11.78 22.04 -2.82
N SER A 139 11.17 20.88 -3.13
CA SER A 139 9.93 20.80 -3.90
C SER A 139 8.68 20.81 -3.02
N CYS A 140 8.64 20.03 -1.94
CA CYS A 140 7.43 19.84 -1.13
C CYS A 140 7.58 20.20 0.36
N GLY A 141 8.76 20.66 0.79
CA GLY A 141 9.03 21.08 2.16
C GLY A 141 9.08 19.97 3.22
N SER A 142 8.94 18.69 2.83
CA SER A 142 9.02 17.57 3.78
C SER A 142 10.44 17.43 4.36
N PRO A 143 10.58 17.05 5.64
CA PRO A 143 11.90 16.86 6.24
C PRO A 143 12.63 15.71 5.57
N LEU A 144 13.95 15.84 5.39
CA LEU A 144 14.83 14.81 4.83
C LEU A 144 15.65 14.06 5.89
N PHE A 145 15.29 14.28 7.15
CA PHE A 145 15.96 13.73 8.33
C PHE A 145 14.95 13.06 9.26
N ARG A 146 15.44 12.16 10.09
CA ARG A 146 14.71 11.42 11.12
C ARG A 146 15.58 11.21 12.35
N ARG A 147 14.95 10.90 13.48
CA ARG A 147 15.64 10.40 14.67
C ARG A 147 15.66 8.89 14.66
N CYS A 148 16.78 8.30 15.10
CA CYS A 148 16.88 6.86 15.29
C CYS A 148 15.92 6.44 16.43
N PRO A 149 15.03 5.45 16.24
CA PRO A 149 14.13 5.02 17.31
C PRO A 149 14.83 4.32 18.48
N GLN A 150 16.12 3.97 18.35
CA GLN A 150 16.91 3.34 19.42
C GLN A 150 17.73 4.35 20.24
N CYS A 151 18.46 5.26 19.59
CA CYS A 151 19.39 6.17 20.27
C CYS A 151 19.13 7.66 19.99
N GLU A 152 18.02 7.97 19.32
CA GLU A 152 17.54 9.33 18.99
C GLU A 152 18.47 10.19 18.11
N LYS A 153 19.62 9.65 17.71
CA LYS A 153 20.56 10.33 16.81
C LYS A 153 19.85 10.72 15.51
N GLU A 154 20.09 11.96 15.07
CA GLU A 154 19.59 12.44 13.79
C GLU A 154 20.32 11.73 12.64
N ASN A 155 19.56 11.31 11.64
CA ASN A 155 20.02 10.58 10.47
C ASN A 155 19.27 11.12 9.25
N THR A 156 19.92 11.15 8.08
CA THR A 156 19.21 11.40 6.82
C THR A 156 18.26 10.23 6.54
N LEU A 157 17.20 10.47 5.76
CA LEU A 157 16.25 9.40 5.43
C LEU A 157 16.85 8.30 4.55
N SER A 158 17.97 8.56 3.88
CA SER A 158 18.62 7.63 2.96
C SER A 158 19.62 6.66 3.61
N VAL A 159 20.08 6.93 4.84
CA VAL A 159 21.03 6.01 5.49
C VAL A 159 20.34 4.71 5.92
N ARG A 160 21.01 3.58 5.63
CA ARG A 160 20.53 2.24 6.01
C ARG A 160 20.85 1.87 7.44
N PHE A 161 21.90 2.45 8.01
CA PHE A 161 22.36 2.20 9.38
C PHE A 161 22.48 3.51 10.15
N CYS A 162 22.16 3.48 11.44
CA CYS A 162 22.25 4.66 12.30
C CYS A 162 23.71 5.06 12.53
N VAL A 163 24.06 6.32 12.28
CA VAL A 163 25.42 6.85 12.52
C VAL A 163 25.78 6.95 14.00
N GLY A 164 24.80 6.84 14.90
CA GLY A 164 25.01 6.89 16.35
C GLY A 164 25.18 5.53 17.02
N CYS A 165 24.33 4.55 16.67
CA CYS A 165 24.31 3.24 17.35
C CYS A 165 24.47 2.03 16.42
N GLY A 166 24.58 2.22 15.09
CA GLY A 166 24.77 1.13 14.14
C GLY A 166 23.53 0.28 13.80
N HIS A 167 22.38 0.50 14.46
CA HIS A 167 21.15 -0.25 14.14
C HIS A 167 20.71 -0.06 12.69
N ASN A 168 20.19 -1.13 12.09
CA ASN A 168 19.66 -1.13 10.73
C ASN A 168 18.31 -0.41 10.69
N LEU A 169 18.33 0.85 10.26
CA LEU A 169 17.17 1.72 10.19
C LEU A 169 16.14 1.23 9.16
N ALA A 170 16.60 0.69 8.03
CA ALA A 170 15.71 0.18 6.99
C ALA A 170 14.90 -1.04 7.46
N ALA A 171 15.52 -1.95 8.23
CA ALA A 171 14.82 -3.07 8.84
C ALA A 171 13.79 -2.59 9.87
N MET A 172 14.17 -1.64 10.73
CA MET A 172 13.25 -1.06 11.71
C MET A 172 12.05 -0.36 11.07
N ASP A 173 12.24 0.29 9.92
CA ASP A 173 11.12 0.92 9.19
C ASP A 173 10.18 -0.12 8.61
N ALA A 174 10.73 -1.18 8.01
CA ALA A 174 9.94 -2.29 7.49
C ALA A 174 9.07 -2.89 8.61
N ASP A 175 9.66 -3.11 9.79
CA ASP A 175 8.93 -3.62 10.95
C ASP A 175 7.83 -2.65 11.42
N ARG A 176 8.10 -1.33 11.43
CA ARG A 176 7.10 -0.31 11.80
C ARG A 176 5.95 -0.27 10.80
N VAL A 177 6.25 -0.28 9.50
CA VAL A 177 5.24 -0.35 8.44
C VAL A 177 4.39 -1.62 8.57
N GLN A 178 5.04 -2.76 8.81
CA GLN A 178 4.36 -4.03 9.00
C GLN A 178 3.41 -4.00 10.19
N ARG A 179 3.84 -3.45 11.34
CA ARG A 179 2.96 -3.32 12.52
C ARG A 179 1.70 -2.50 12.25
N ILE A 180 1.79 -1.40 11.48
CA ILE A 180 0.61 -0.62 11.10
C ILE A 180 -0.31 -1.45 10.19
N GLN A 181 0.26 -2.19 9.23
CA GLN A 181 -0.51 -3.05 8.32
C GLN A 181 -1.23 -4.17 9.07
N GLU A 182 -0.56 -4.83 10.02
CA GLU A 182 -1.14 -5.85 10.89
C GLU A 182 -2.26 -5.27 11.77
N ALA A 183 -2.08 -4.05 12.31
CA ALA A 183 -3.12 -3.37 13.07
C ALA A 183 -4.37 -3.05 12.22
N ILE A 184 -4.16 -2.64 10.96
CA ILE A 184 -5.26 -2.43 9.99
C ILE A 184 -5.97 -3.75 9.69
N GLU A 185 -5.23 -4.83 9.42
CA GLU A 185 -5.80 -6.15 9.17
C GLU A 185 -6.64 -6.64 10.36
N GLN A 186 -6.11 -6.49 11.58
CA GLN A 186 -6.83 -6.83 12.79
C GLN A 186 -8.08 -5.96 13.00
N GLY A 187 -7.99 -4.67 12.65
CA GLY A 187 -9.13 -3.76 12.64
C GLY A 187 -10.25 -4.23 11.71
N TRP A 188 -9.91 -4.67 10.49
CA TRP A 188 -10.88 -5.23 9.55
C TRP A 188 -11.54 -6.51 10.05
N LYS A 189 -10.77 -7.43 10.66
CA LYS A 189 -11.33 -8.65 11.27
C LYS A 189 -12.38 -8.33 12.34
N LEU A 190 -12.16 -7.28 13.13
CA LEU A 190 -13.11 -6.81 14.13
C LEU A 190 -14.31 -6.10 13.49
N HIS A 191 -14.07 -5.31 12.44
CA HIS A 191 -15.11 -4.65 11.66
C HIS A 191 -16.08 -5.68 11.05
N ASP A 192 -15.57 -6.72 10.40
CA ASP A 192 -16.36 -7.82 9.82
C ASP A 192 -17.19 -8.59 10.87
N ALA A 193 -16.72 -8.58 12.12
CA ALA A 193 -17.41 -9.16 13.26
C ALA A 193 -18.40 -8.18 13.95
N PHE A 194 -18.66 -7.01 13.35
CA PHE A 194 -19.47 -5.92 13.92
C PHE A 194 -18.95 -5.33 15.24
N GLU A 195 -17.70 -5.59 15.58
CA GLU A 195 -17.02 -5.07 16.78
C GLU A 195 -16.38 -3.70 16.49
N LEU A 196 -17.17 -2.77 15.95
CA LEU A 196 -16.71 -1.49 15.40
C LEU A 196 -15.92 -0.64 16.40
N THR A 197 -16.33 -0.60 17.67
CA THR A 197 -15.60 0.13 18.73
C THR A 197 -14.18 -0.40 18.89
N LYS A 198 -13.99 -1.73 18.86
CA LYS A 198 -12.68 -2.36 18.96
C LYS A 198 -11.89 -2.11 17.68
N ALA A 199 -12.50 -2.26 16.51
CA ALA A 199 -11.88 -1.98 15.22
C ALA A 199 -11.28 -0.57 15.16
N ILE A 200 -12.07 0.44 15.53
CA ILE A 200 -11.65 1.86 15.59
C ILE A 200 -10.49 2.04 16.58
N ALA A 201 -10.56 1.42 17.76
CA ALA A 201 -9.50 1.53 18.76
C ALA A 201 -8.17 0.95 18.26
N PHE A 202 -8.20 -0.19 17.57
CA PHE A 202 -7.01 -0.81 16.99
C PHE A 202 -6.31 0.10 15.96
N VAL A 203 -7.06 0.66 15.01
CA VAL A 203 -6.46 1.51 13.98
C VAL A 203 -6.07 2.90 14.51
N ARG A 204 -6.71 3.41 15.57
CA ARG A 204 -6.31 4.66 16.23
C ARG A 204 -5.05 4.52 17.10
N ALA A 205 -4.76 3.30 17.57
CA ALA A 205 -3.60 3.04 18.42
C ALA A 205 -2.26 2.99 17.65
N VAL A 206 -2.28 3.05 16.31
CA VAL A 206 -1.06 2.98 15.51
C VAL A 206 -0.19 4.23 15.71
N GLU A 207 1.10 4.02 15.88
CA GLU A 207 2.10 5.09 15.96
C GLU A 207 2.65 5.44 14.58
N GLY A 208 3.07 6.68 14.38
CA GLY A 208 3.67 7.11 13.10
C GLY A 208 3.25 8.48 12.61
N ALA A 209 2.46 9.22 13.40
CA ALA A 209 2.09 10.60 13.10
C ALA A 209 3.33 11.45 12.81
N GLY A 210 3.34 12.13 11.67
CA GLY A 210 4.42 13.05 11.27
C GLY A 210 5.69 12.39 10.75
N ASP A 211 5.82 11.06 10.77
CA ASP A 211 6.96 10.36 10.16
C ASP A 211 6.75 10.25 8.64
N PRO A 212 7.63 10.85 7.79
CA PRO A 212 7.47 10.78 6.34
C PRO A 212 7.43 9.36 5.78
N LEU A 213 8.14 8.41 6.40
CA LEU A 213 8.16 7.00 5.97
C LEU A 213 6.83 6.30 6.25
N LEU A 214 6.16 6.67 7.33
CA LEU A 214 4.91 6.04 7.77
C LEU A 214 3.66 6.80 7.30
N LYS A 215 3.83 7.93 6.61
CA LYS A 215 2.74 8.81 6.20
C LYS A 215 1.61 8.06 5.51
N SER A 216 1.92 7.23 4.51
CA SER A 216 0.91 6.48 3.76
C SER A 216 0.13 5.48 4.64
N PRO A 217 0.77 4.48 5.29
CA PRO A 217 0.03 3.52 6.11
C PRO A 217 -0.67 4.17 7.32
N TYR A 218 -0.09 5.23 7.91
CA TYR A 218 -0.74 5.99 8.99
C TYR A 218 -2.00 6.71 8.51
N SER A 219 -1.92 7.40 7.36
CA SER A 219 -3.08 8.11 6.78
C SER A 219 -4.22 7.17 6.44
N GLU A 220 -3.91 5.94 6.01
CA GLU A 220 -4.91 4.92 5.74
C GLU A 220 -5.61 4.47 7.03
N ALA A 221 -4.86 4.18 8.09
CA ALA A 221 -5.43 3.84 9.40
C ALA A 221 -6.37 4.94 9.93
N MET A 222 -5.98 6.21 9.80
CA MET A 222 -6.83 7.34 10.24
C MET A 222 -8.09 7.50 9.38
N ARG A 223 -7.99 7.28 8.07
CA ARG A 223 -9.15 7.31 7.16
C ARG A 223 -10.16 6.22 7.53
N LEU A 224 -9.67 5.01 7.84
CA LEU A 224 -10.51 3.90 8.30
C LEU A 224 -11.15 4.21 9.65
N ALA A 225 -10.39 4.79 10.60
CA ALA A 225 -10.92 5.19 11.89
C ALA A 225 -12.10 6.16 11.76
N GLU A 226 -11.99 7.15 10.87
CA GLU A 226 -13.05 8.12 10.60
C GLU A 226 -14.27 7.44 9.95
N GLN A 227 -14.04 6.65 8.90
CA GLN A 227 -15.09 5.91 8.20
C GLN A 227 -15.88 5.01 9.16
N TRP A 228 -15.20 4.20 9.96
CA TRP A 228 -15.85 3.28 10.90
C TRP A 228 -16.50 4.00 12.08
N THR A 229 -15.98 5.17 12.49
CA THR A 229 -16.67 6.02 13.48
C THR A 229 -18.02 6.49 12.93
N SER A 230 -18.06 6.98 11.69
CA SER A 230 -19.33 7.36 11.04
C SER A 230 -20.29 6.17 10.92
N GLU A 231 -19.78 5.00 10.55
CA GLU A 231 -20.57 3.77 10.45
C GLU A 231 -21.15 3.34 11.80
N LEU A 232 -20.37 3.40 12.88
CA LEU A 232 -20.83 3.10 14.23
C LEU A 232 -21.96 4.04 14.66
N GLU A 233 -21.86 5.33 14.37
CA GLU A 233 -22.92 6.29 14.68
C GLU A 233 -24.20 6.02 13.87
N GLN A 234 -24.08 5.62 12.60
CA GLN A 234 -25.23 5.20 11.79
C GLN A 234 -25.92 3.96 12.38
N TRP A 235 -25.14 2.98 12.86
CA TRP A 235 -25.68 1.79 13.52
C TRP A 235 -26.37 2.14 14.84
N LYS A 236 -25.79 3.02 15.66
CA LYS A 236 -26.43 3.52 16.89
C LYS A 236 -27.75 4.24 16.60
N ALA A 237 -27.80 5.03 15.53
CA ALA A 237 -29.04 5.69 15.13
C ALA A 237 -30.11 4.68 14.71
N ARG A 238 -29.74 3.63 13.96
CA ARG A 238 -30.65 2.53 13.58
C ARG A 238 -31.14 1.75 14.80
N ASP A 239 -30.24 1.45 15.73
CA ASP A 239 -30.58 0.80 17.00
C ASP A 239 -31.61 1.63 17.78
N GLY A 240 -31.40 2.95 17.92
CA GLY A 240 -32.36 3.85 18.57
C GLY A 240 -33.74 3.84 17.91
N VAL A 241 -33.81 3.81 16.58
CA VAL A 241 -35.09 3.68 15.84
C VAL A 241 -35.73 2.31 16.09
N ALA A 242 -34.94 1.24 16.10
CA ALA A 242 -35.40 -0.11 16.38
C ALA A 242 -35.96 -0.24 17.82
N VAL A 243 -35.34 0.40 18.81
CA VAL A 243 -35.86 0.48 20.19
C VAL A 243 -37.21 1.18 20.21
N GLN A 244 -37.34 2.35 19.57
CA GLN A 244 -38.61 3.10 19.51
C GLN A 244 -39.73 2.29 18.85
N ARG A 245 -39.43 1.63 17.73
CA ARG A 245 -40.39 0.77 17.02
C ARG A 245 -40.79 -0.45 17.85
N SER A 246 -39.83 -1.06 18.54
CA SER A 246 -40.10 -2.19 19.45
C SER A 246 -41.02 -1.78 20.60
N ALA A 247 -40.80 -0.61 21.20
CA ALA A 247 -41.69 -0.07 22.24
C ALA A 247 -43.13 0.12 21.72
N MET A 248 -43.30 0.69 20.52
CA MET A 248 -44.62 0.86 19.90
C MET A 248 -45.33 -0.48 19.60
N LEU A 249 -44.58 -1.50 19.17
CA LEU A 249 -45.13 -2.85 18.95
C LEU A 249 -45.58 -3.48 20.27
N ILE A 250 -44.82 -3.29 21.35
CA ILE A 250 -45.18 -3.76 22.69
C ILE A 250 -46.47 -3.08 23.18
N GLU A 251 -46.59 -1.76 23.04
CA GLU A 251 -47.79 -1.00 23.40
C GLU A 251 -49.03 -1.43 22.61
N THR A 252 -48.84 -1.82 21.34
CA THR A 252 -49.91 -2.29 20.46
C THR A 252 -50.13 -3.81 20.53
N HIS A 253 -49.53 -4.50 21.52
CA HIS A 253 -49.63 -5.94 21.75
C HIS A 253 -49.14 -6.83 20.58
N ARG A 254 -48.27 -6.31 19.71
CA ARG A 254 -47.69 -7.00 18.54
C ARG A 254 -46.33 -7.65 18.88
N TYR A 255 -46.30 -8.43 19.95
CA TYR A 255 -45.06 -9.01 20.50
C TYR A 255 -44.29 -9.88 19.51
N ALA A 256 -44.99 -10.61 18.64
CA ALA A 256 -44.38 -11.51 17.66
C ALA A 256 -43.45 -10.79 16.66
N GLU A 257 -43.64 -9.47 16.47
CA GLU A 257 -42.86 -8.68 15.50
C GLU A 257 -41.62 -8.03 16.13
N VAL A 258 -41.51 -7.99 17.46
CA VAL A 258 -40.39 -7.34 18.17
C VAL A 258 -39.06 -8.03 17.85
N ALA A 259 -39.04 -9.36 17.80
CA ALA A 259 -37.84 -10.12 17.46
C ALA A 259 -37.32 -9.78 16.07
N ALA A 260 -38.22 -9.60 15.09
CA ALA A 260 -37.85 -9.21 13.74
C ALA A 260 -37.23 -7.81 13.69
N VAL A 261 -37.68 -6.87 14.54
CA VAL A 261 -37.07 -5.54 14.66
C VAL A 261 -35.66 -5.63 15.26
N ALA A 262 -35.45 -6.45 16.29
CA ALA A 262 -34.14 -6.65 16.90
C ALA A 262 -33.15 -7.30 15.91
N ASP A 263 -33.62 -8.19 15.04
CA ASP A 263 -32.81 -8.86 14.01
C ASP A 263 -32.35 -7.94 12.88
N GLU A 264 -32.92 -6.75 12.73
CA GLU A 264 -32.42 -5.71 11.81
C GLU A 264 -31.05 -5.16 12.27
N ILE A 265 -30.68 -5.32 13.54
CA ILE A 265 -29.44 -4.84 14.13
C ILE A 265 -28.51 -6.03 14.43
N PRO A 266 -27.24 -6.03 13.98
CA PRO A 266 -26.27 -7.05 14.34
C PRO A 266 -26.08 -7.15 15.86
N GLU A 267 -26.07 -8.36 16.40
CA GLU A 267 -26.05 -8.62 17.86
C GLU A 267 -24.94 -7.86 18.64
N PRO A 268 -23.68 -7.76 18.15
CA PRO A 268 -22.64 -7.00 18.86
C PRO A 268 -22.94 -5.51 18.99
N LEU A 269 -23.76 -4.95 18.08
CA LEU A 269 -24.11 -3.53 18.03
C LEU A 269 -25.42 -3.19 18.73
N ARG A 270 -26.22 -4.19 19.13
CA ARG A 270 -27.48 -3.99 19.84
C ARG A 270 -27.27 -3.33 21.20
N SER A 271 -28.10 -2.35 21.52
CA SER A 271 -28.25 -1.78 22.86
C SER A 271 -28.77 -2.82 23.87
N ALA A 272 -28.70 -2.48 25.16
CA ALA A 272 -29.20 -3.36 26.21
C ALA A 272 -30.71 -3.58 26.11
N GLU A 273 -31.43 -2.60 25.55
CA GLU A 273 -32.85 -2.58 25.32
C GLU A 273 -33.29 -3.62 24.28
N LEU A 274 -32.54 -3.77 23.17
CA LEU A 274 -32.81 -4.78 22.14
C LEU A 274 -32.27 -6.18 22.47
N LYS A 275 -31.47 -6.31 23.54
CA LYS A 275 -30.93 -7.60 24.01
C LYS A 275 -31.81 -8.29 25.04
N ARG A 276 -32.84 -7.61 25.55
CA ARG A 276 -33.81 -8.14 26.53
C ARG A 276 -34.97 -8.82 25.83
#